data_AF-A0A1L8RJD6-F1
#
_entry.id   AF-A0A1L8RJD6-F1
#
_cell.length_a   1.000
_cell.length_b   1.000
_cell.length_c   1.000
_cell.angle_alpha   90.00
_cell.angle_beta   90.00
_cell.angle_gamma   90.00
#
_symmetry.space_group_name_H-M   'P 1'
#
loop_
_entity.id
_entity.type
_entity.pdbx_description
1 polymer ?
#
loop_
_entity_poly.entity_id
_entity_poly.type
_entity_poly.pdbx_seq_one_letter_code
_entity_poly.pdbx_strand_id
1 'polypeptide(L)'
;MSAYKEPIKVAIIVFPFLALAISSILLIREYRKYGTFLMWRAIVLYSFIFYLLCAYFLVILPLPPRAEVAQYTSEYLNLDPLASWHRFRAETVLNIHDTSTFLPALKQGVLLEPLFNVILTIPFGVYLRYYYKASFGKTVLFSFLLSLFFELTQLSGLYFIYPRPYRLADVDDLIMNTLGGTIGFIIAPMLTFLFPSRAEMDEVSYEKGTRVSLLRRFVAFVIDWLIIEIAQFALLLGLGILTPKIETFLDQQSWLLTSISVIIYFMLIPWLLNGQTPGKKVVRIRITTSDDTPLSFGRLFARYGILYLLFGNLLRFINFLGSGLNDPAQLVRMVSLILFLGAAGLLLLFFGNIVVAFFQKRPRLVYEIASKTQTVSTIPVEEDHLA
;
A
#
# COMPACT_ATOMS: atom_id res chain seq x y z
N MET A 1 -28.68 28.25 -2.96
CA MET A 1 -28.01 27.16 -3.73
C MET A 1 -26.55 27.44 -4.11
N SER A 2 -26.10 28.69 -4.28
CA SER A 2 -24.68 29.01 -4.56
C SER A 2 -23.73 28.71 -3.39
N ALA A 3 -24.16 28.93 -2.15
CA ALA A 3 -23.36 28.70 -0.93
C ALA A 3 -22.93 27.24 -0.71
N TYR A 4 -23.64 26.27 -1.30
CA TYR A 4 -23.31 24.84 -1.18
C TYR A 4 -22.45 24.32 -2.35
N LYS A 5 -22.38 25.05 -3.48
CA LYS A 5 -21.65 24.58 -4.67
C LYS A 5 -20.13 24.54 -4.46
N GLU A 6 -19.56 25.58 -3.87
CA GLU A 6 -18.11 25.66 -3.64
C GLU A 6 -17.62 24.64 -2.59
N PRO A 7 -18.26 24.48 -1.42
CA PRO A 7 -17.88 23.43 -0.47
C PRO A 7 -17.99 22.02 -1.05
N ILE A 8 -19.04 21.71 -1.82
CA ILE A 8 -19.21 20.41 -2.48
C ILE A 8 -18.11 20.17 -3.52
N LYS A 9 -17.78 21.19 -4.32
CA LYS A 9 -16.71 21.10 -5.33
C LYS A 9 -15.35 20.85 -4.70
N VAL A 10 -15.02 21.59 -3.63
CA VAL A 10 -13.78 21.39 -2.87
C VAL A 10 -13.76 19.99 -2.24
N ALA A 11 -14.86 19.52 -1.65
CA ALA A 11 -14.94 18.17 -1.07
C ALA A 11 -14.70 17.07 -2.12
N ILE A 12 -15.34 17.17 -3.30
CA ILE A 12 -15.18 16.20 -4.39
C ILE A 12 -13.73 16.15 -4.90
N ILE A 13 -13.04 17.30 -4.93
CA ILE A 13 -11.64 17.36 -5.36
C ILE A 13 -10.71 16.86 -4.26
N VAL A 14 -10.89 17.31 -3.01
CA VAL A 14 -9.93 17.08 -1.93
C VAL A 14 -10.07 15.69 -1.31
N PHE A 15 -11.29 15.21 -1.07
CA PHE A 15 -11.51 13.97 -0.30
C PHE A 15 -10.90 12.73 -0.95
N PRO A 16 -10.96 12.54 -2.28
CA PRO A 16 -10.33 11.38 -2.91
C PRO A 16 -8.82 11.32 -2.70
N PHE A 17 -8.12 12.47 -2.78
CA PHE A 17 -6.67 12.52 -2.57
C PHE A 17 -6.30 12.40 -1.10
N LEU A 18 -7.07 13.01 -0.19
CA LEU A 18 -6.85 12.88 1.24
C LEU A 18 -7.08 11.43 1.70
N ALA A 19 -8.15 10.78 1.22
CA ALA A 19 -8.39 9.37 1.46
C ALA A 19 -7.26 8.49 0.92
N LEU A 20 -6.72 8.81 -0.26
CA LEU A 20 -5.58 8.10 -0.84
C LEU A 20 -4.32 8.25 0.03
N ALA A 21 -4.02 9.47 0.49
CA ALA A 21 -2.88 9.74 1.35
C ALA A 21 -2.97 8.97 2.68
N ILE A 22 -4.12 9.01 3.36
CA ILE A 22 -4.32 8.29 4.63
C ILE A 22 -4.30 6.77 4.41
N SER A 23 -4.99 6.27 3.38
CA SER A 23 -5.03 4.84 3.06
C SER A 23 -3.65 4.29 2.68
N SER A 24 -2.77 5.10 2.07
CA SER A 24 -1.40 4.68 1.71
C SER A 24 -0.60 4.14 2.92
N ILE A 25 -0.78 4.72 4.11
CA ILE A 25 -0.12 4.27 5.34
C ILE A 25 -0.55 2.85 5.69
N LEU A 26 -1.85 2.57 5.61
CA LEU A 26 -2.41 1.23 5.85
C LEU A 26 -1.97 0.25 4.77
N LEU A 27 -1.95 0.67 3.50
CA LEU A 27 -1.50 -0.17 2.38
C LEU A 27 -0.03 -0.55 2.48
N ILE A 28 0.83 0.37 2.93
CA ILE A 28 2.25 0.08 3.19
C ILE A 28 2.39 -0.94 4.33
N ARG A 29 1.60 -0.81 5.40
CA ARG A 29 1.59 -1.78 6.50
C ARG A 29 1.16 -3.17 6.03
N GLU A 30 0.11 -3.23 5.21
CA GLU A 30 -0.40 -4.47 4.61
C GLU A 30 0.64 -5.09 3.66
N TYR A 31 1.23 -4.30 2.76
CA TYR A 31 2.31 -4.74 1.87
C TYR A 31 3.49 -5.28 2.66
N ARG A 32 3.87 -4.66 3.78
CA ARG A 32 4.94 -5.16 4.65
C ARG A 32 4.58 -6.47 5.34
N LYS A 33 3.31 -6.69 5.68
CA LYS A 33 2.84 -7.93 6.32
C LYS A 33 2.85 -9.09 5.32
N TYR A 34 2.19 -8.92 4.18
CA TYR A 34 1.94 -10.00 3.21
C TYR A 34 2.91 -10.02 2.01
N GLY A 35 3.74 -8.97 1.84
CA GLY A 35 4.72 -8.84 0.75
C GLY A 35 4.13 -8.75 -0.66
N THR A 36 2.83 -8.48 -0.75
CA THR A 36 2.10 -8.32 -2.02
C THR A 36 1.03 -7.25 -1.88
N PHE A 37 0.61 -6.71 -3.01
CA PHE A 37 -0.48 -5.75 -3.11
C PHE A 37 -1.72 -6.45 -3.65
N LEU A 38 -2.78 -6.52 -2.85
CA LEU A 38 -4.07 -7.04 -3.29
C LEU A 38 -5.02 -5.88 -3.61
N MET A 39 -5.42 -5.75 -4.88
CA MET A 39 -6.28 -4.65 -5.34
C MET A 39 -7.59 -4.54 -4.55
N TRP A 40 -8.24 -5.68 -4.27
CA TRP A 40 -9.51 -5.68 -3.52
C TRP A 40 -9.33 -5.15 -2.10
N ARG A 41 -8.25 -5.55 -1.41
CA ARG A 41 -7.89 -5.02 -0.09
C ARG A 41 -7.68 -3.51 -0.14
N ALA A 42 -7.05 -3.03 -1.21
CA ALA A 42 -6.84 -1.61 -1.40
C ALA A 42 -8.15 -0.85 -1.62
N ILE A 43 -9.07 -1.39 -2.42
CA ILE A 43 -10.40 -0.83 -2.61
C ILE A 43 -11.14 -0.73 -1.27
N VAL A 44 -11.19 -1.80 -0.49
CA VAL A 44 -11.90 -1.84 0.80
C VAL A 44 -11.32 -0.84 1.80
N LEU A 45 -9.99 -0.77 1.92
CA LEU A 45 -9.34 0.19 2.82
C LEU A 45 -9.55 1.63 2.37
N TYR A 46 -9.40 1.90 1.07
CA TYR A 46 -9.63 3.22 0.51
C TYR A 46 -11.08 3.67 0.71
N SER A 47 -12.05 2.81 0.36
CA SER A 47 -13.47 3.12 0.49
C SER A 47 -13.90 3.30 1.94
N PHE A 48 -13.30 2.57 2.89
CA PHE A 48 -13.53 2.77 4.31
C PHE A 48 -13.04 4.14 4.81
N ILE A 49 -11.81 4.52 4.45
CA ILE A 49 -11.26 5.84 4.83
C ILE A 49 -12.03 6.98 4.16
N PHE A 50 -12.35 6.83 2.88
CA PHE A 50 -13.16 7.80 2.15
C PHE A 50 -14.54 7.98 2.79
N TYR A 51 -15.19 6.87 3.17
CA TYR A 51 -16.44 6.89 3.92
C TYR A 51 -16.31 7.67 5.24
N LEU A 52 -15.29 7.38 6.05
CA LEU A 52 -15.09 8.06 7.35
C LEU A 52 -14.88 9.57 7.18
N LEU A 53 -14.15 10.00 6.13
CA LEU A 53 -14.01 11.41 5.79
C LEU A 53 -15.36 12.02 5.43
N CYS A 54 -16.13 11.39 4.54
CA CYS A 54 -17.47 11.87 4.19
C CYS A 54 -18.38 11.97 5.42
N ALA A 55 -18.38 10.96 6.29
CA ALA A 55 -19.22 10.94 7.48
C ALA A 55 -18.84 12.06 8.45
N TYR A 56 -17.54 12.23 8.73
CA TYR A 56 -17.04 13.31 9.58
C TYR A 56 -17.48 14.69 9.07
N PHE A 57 -17.36 14.94 7.77
CA PHE A 57 -17.75 16.23 7.19
C PHE A 57 -19.27 16.43 7.15
N LEU A 58 -20.07 15.39 6.92
CA LEU A 58 -21.54 15.49 6.95
C LEU A 58 -22.05 15.86 8.35
N VAL A 59 -21.40 15.37 9.40
CA VAL A 59 -21.71 15.71 10.80
C VAL A 59 -21.35 17.16 11.15
N ILE A 60 -20.37 17.74 10.46
CA ILE A 60 -19.78 19.06 10.77
C ILE A 60 -20.31 20.17 9.87
N LEU A 61 -20.66 19.90 8.61
CA LEU A 61 -21.10 20.92 7.66
C LEU A 61 -22.62 21.13 7.67
N PRO A 62 -23.12 22.35 7.39
CA PRO A 62 -22.36 23.56 7.04
C PRO A 62 -21.77 24.27 8.27
N LEU A 63 -20.67 24.99 8.04
CA LEU A 63 -20.01 25.82 9.05
C LEU A 63 -20.61 27.24 9.05
N PRO A 64 -21.30 27.68 10.11
CA PRO A 64 -21.78 29.06 10.21
C PRO A 64 -20.63 30.06 10.46
N PRO A 65 -20.83 31.37 10.20
CA PRO A 65 -19.87 32.41 10.56
C PRO A 65 -19.59 32.44 12.08
N ARG A 66 -18.31 32.54 12.48
CA ARG A 66 -17.93 32.53 13.91
C ARG A 66 -18.57 33.65 14.73
N ALA A 67 -18.79 34.82 14.13
CA ALA A 67 -19.45 35.96 14.77
C ALA A 67 -20.92 35.68 15.11
N GLU A 68 -21.60 34.88 14.29
CA GLU A 68 -22.98 34.46 14.52
C GLU A 68 -23.05 33.48 15.70
N VAL A 69 -22.16 32.47 15.70
CA VAL A 69 -22.08 31.46 16.76
C VAL A 69 -21.77 32.06 18.14
N ALA A 70 -21.03 33.17 18.18
CA ALA A 70 -20.78 33.91 19.42
C ALA A 70 -22.06 34.43 20.09
N GLN A 71 -23.11 34.67 19.31
CA GLN A 71 -24.39 35.22 19.77
C GLN A 71 -25.40 34.15 20.15
N TYR A 72 -25.13 32.87 19.86
CA TYR A 72 -26.06 31.79 20.18
C TYR A 72 -26.32 31.72 21.68
N THR A 73 -27.58 31.51 22.06
CA THR A 73 -28.01 31.30 23.45
C THR A 73 -28.57 29.89 23.67
N SER A 74 -28.53 29.04 22.64
CA SER A 74 -28.99 27.66 22.70
C SER A 74 -28.19 26.83 23.69
N GLU A 75 -28.83 25.76 24.16
CA GLU A 75 -28.20 24.75 24.99
C GLU A 75 -27.07 24.04 24.25
N TYR A 76 -26.11 23.53 25.02
CA TYR A 76 -24.92 22.86 24.47
C TYR A 76 -25.11 21.36 24.34
N LEU A 77 -25.92 20.80 25.24
CA LEU A 77 -26.00 19.37 25.46
C LEU A 77 -27.42 18.99 25.86
N ASN A 78 -28.02 18.09 25.10
CA ASN A 78 -29.24 17.40 25.47
C ASN A 78 -28.89 16.00 26.02
N LEU A 79 -29.27 15.75 27.28
CA LEU A 79 -29.06 14.47 27.96
C LEU A 79 -30.36 13.67 28.13
N ASP A 80 -31.50 14.18 27.66
CA ASP A 80 -32.79 13.51 27.80
C ASP A 80 -32.92 12.38 26.76
N PRO A 81 -32.82 11.10 27.16
CA PRO A 81 -32.95 10.00 26.21
C PRO A 81 -34.38 9.94 25.68
N LEU A 82 -34.53 9.62 24.39
CA LEU A 82 -35.80 9.54 23.68
C LEU A 82 -36.48 10.89 23.42
N ALA A 83 -35.84 12.03 23.68
CA ALA A 83 -36.37 13.35 23.36
C ALA A 83 -36.77 13.47 21.87
N SER A 84 -35.99 12.89 20.98
CA SER A 84 -36.24 12.82 19.53
C SER A 84 -37.47 11.99 19.20
N TRP A 85 -37.74 10.92 19.95
CA TRP A 85 -38.97 10.13 19.82
C TRP A 85 -40.19 10.91 20.33
N HIS A 86 -40.05 11.63 21.44
CA HIS A 86 -41.11 12.49 21.96
C HIS A 86 -41.46 13.61 20.98
N ARG A 87 -40.46 14.28 20.40
CA ARG A 87 -40.62 15.27 19.32
C ARG A 87 -41.30 14.68 18.10
N PHE A 88 -40.84 13.51 17.64
CA PHE A 88 -41.46 12.81 16.52
C PHE A 88 -42.96 12.55 16.75
N ARG A 89 -43.34 12.02 17.93
CA ARG A 89 -44.75 11.75 18.23
C ARG A 89 -45.61 13.01 18.37
N ALA A 90 -45.03 14.11 18.84
CA ALA A 90 -45.76 15.37 19.02
C ALA A 90 -45.96 16.14 17.70
N GLU A 91 -44.98 16.07 16.79
CA GLU A 91 -44.89 16.97 15.64
C GLU A 91 -45.06 16.27 14.28
N THR A 92 -45.13 14.93 14.25
CA THR A 92 -45.27 14.21 12.99
C THR A 92 -46.66 14.39 12.36
N VAL A 93 -46.67 14.56 11.04
CA VAL A 93 -47.92 14.50 10.24
C VAL A 93 -48.28 13.06 9.84
N LEU A 94 -47.45 12.07 10.21
CA LEU A 94 -47.65 10.68 9.82
C LEU A 94 -48.90 10.09 10.47
N ASN A 95 -49.86 9.70 9.64
CA ASN A 95 -51.00 8.89 10.05
C ASN A 95 -50.90 7.51 9.38
N ILE A 96 -50.70 6.46 10.18
CA ILE A 96 -50.52 5.08 9.70
C ILE A 96 -51.71 4.58 8.86
N HIS A 97 -52.91 5.12 9.11
CA HIS A 97 -54.13 4.74 8.41
C HIS A 97 -54.38 5.56 7.14
N ASP A 98 -53.57 6.59 6.87
CA ASP A 98 -53.69 7.43 5.68
C ASP A 98 -52.35 7.51 4.93
N THR A 99 -52.26 6.72 3.86
CA THR A 99 -51.08 6.64 2.99
C THR A 99 -50.69 7.98 2.35
N SER A 100 -51.61 8.94 2.23
CA SER A 100 -51.32 10.27 1.66
C SER A 100 -50.38 11.08 2.55
N THR A 101 -50.33 10.77 3.86
CA THR A 101 -49.48 11.46 4.84
C THR A 101 -48.04 10.96 4.89
N PHE A 102 -47.74 9.82 4.24
CA PHE A 102 -46.43 9.17 4.34
C PHE A 102 -45.35 10.00 3.64
N LEU A 103 -45.61 10.47 2.42
CA LEU A 103 -44.65 11.27 1.67
C LEU A 103 -44.38 12.64 2.32
N PRO A 104 -45.39 13.37 2.83
CA PRO A 104 -45.17 14.54 3.69
C PRO A 104 -44.35 14.24 4.94
N ALA A 105 -44.63 13.14 5.66
CA ALA A 105 -43.89 12.75 6.85
C ALA A 105 -42.41 12.46 6.58
N LEU A 106 -42.10 11.82 5.43
CA LEU A 106 -40.73 11.57 4.97
C LEU A 106 -39.92 12.84 4.67
N LYS A 107 -40.56 14.00 4.61
CA LYS A 107 -39.89 15.30 4.42
C LYS A 107 -39.70 16.06 5.74
N GLN A 108 -40.20 15.55 6.86
CA GLN A 108 -40.09 16.22 8.15
C GLN A 108 -38.71 15.99 8.78
N GLY A 109 -38.12 17.07 9.32
CA GLY A 109 -36.84 17.01 10.03
C GLY A 109 -36.85 16.04 11.21
N VAL A 110 -37.96 16.00 11.97
CA VAL A 110 -38.16 15.10 13.12
C VAL A 110 -38.07 13.61 12.79
N LEU A 111 -38.21 13.23 11.51
CA LEU A 111 -37.97 11.86 11.05
C LEU A 111 -36.61 11.72 10.37
N LEU A 112 -36.25 12.67 9.51
CA LEU A 112 -35.05 12.60 8.68
C LEU A 112 -33.76 12.64 9.49
N GLU A 113 -33.70 13.42 10.57
CA GLU A 113 -32.50 13.59 11.40
C GLU A 113 -32.08 12.26 12.09
N PRO A 114 -32.94 11.61 12.90
CA PRO A 114 -32.63 10.28 13.46
C PRO A 114 -32.35 9.22 12.38
N LEU A 115 -33.13 9.23 11.30
CA LEU A 115 -32.99 8.26 10.20
C LEU A 115 -31.65 8.40 9.49
N PHE A 116 -31.19 9.63 9.21
CA PHE A 116 -29.91 9.85 8.56
C PHE A 116 -28.74 9.52 9.47
N ASN A 117 -28.85 9.73 10.78
CA ASN A 117 -27.84 9.27 11.74
C ASN A 117 -27.69 7.74 11.70
N VAL A 118 -28.80 6.99 11.69
CA VAL A 118 -28.77 5.53 11.49
C VAL A 118 -28.12 5.17 10.14
N ILE A 119 -28.55 5.77 9.03
CA ILE A 119 -28.03 5.44 7.70
C ILE A 119 -26.53 5.75 7.58
N LEU A 120 -26.09 6.87 8.18
CA LEU A 120 -24.71 7.34 8.14
C LEU A 120 -23.73 6.30 8.70
N THR A 121 -24.12 5.57 9.75
CA THR A 121 -23.23 4.63 10.46
C THR A 121 -23.40 3.17 10.05
N ILE A 122 -24.40 2.83 9.23
CA ILE A 122 -24.55 1.48 8.65
C ILE A 122 -23.24 1.00 7.98
N PRO A 123 -22.59 1.77 7.08
CA PRO A 123 -21.36 1.31 6.44
C PRO A 123 -20.25 0.98 7.45
N PHE A 124 -20.14 1.73 8.55
CA PHE A 124 -19.15 1.47 9.60
C PHE A 124 -19.32 0.07 10.20
N GLY A 125 -20.55 -0.32 10.54
CA GLY A 125 -20.88 -1.65 11.03
C GLY A 125 -20.55 -2.76 10.03
N VAL A 126 -20.83 -2.51 8.75
CA VAL A 126 -20.49 -3.42 7.64
C VAL A 126 -18.98 -3.64 7.57
N TYR A 127 -18.17 -2.56 7.55
CA TYR A 127 -16.71 -2.67 7.49
C TYR A 127 -16.11 -3.37 8.70
N LEU A 128 -16.61 -3.08 9.91
CA LEU A 128 -16.14 -3.73 11.13
C LEU A 128 -16.36 -5.24 11.11
N ARG A 129 -17.53 -5.70 10.67
CA ARG A 129 -17.81 -7.13 10.54
C ARG A 129 -17.03 -7.77 9.37
N TYR A 130 -17.07 -7.15 8.20
CA TYR A 130 -16.52 -7.71 6.97
C TYR A 130 -14.98 -7.72 6.95
N TYR A 131 -14.36 -6.56 7.18
CA TYR A 131 -12.90 -6.41 7.04
C TYR A 131 -12.14 -6.69 8.33
N TYR A 132 -12.63 -6.15 9.46
CA TYR A 132 -11.95 -6.27 10.76
C TYR A 132 -12.38 -7.48 11.58
N LYS A 133 -13.36 -8.27 11.10
CA LYS A 133 -13.93 -9.44 11.79
C LYS A 133 -14.32 -9.12 13.26
N ALA A 134 -14.80 -7.91 13.51
CA ALA A 134 -15.24 -7.51 14.85
C ALA A 134 -16.43 -8.37 15.30
N SER A 135 -16.52 -8.69 16.59
CA SER A 135 -17.71 -9.31 17.15
C SER A 135 -18.85 -8.30 17.26
N PHE A 136 -20.08 -8.79 17.51
CA PHE A 136 -21.24 -7.93 17.70
C PHE A 136 -20.99 -6.86 18.78
N GLY A 137 -20.54 -7.28 19.98
CA GLY A 137 -20.25 -6.35 21.07
C GLY A 137 -19.15 -5.33 20.75
N LYS A 138 -18.09 -5.74 20.05
CA LYS A 138 -17.04 -4.80 19.58
C LYS A 138 -17.60 -3.81 18.57
N THR A 139 -18.52 -4.23 17.71
CA THR A 139 -19.13 -3.36 16.69
C THR A 139 -20.05 -2.33 17.33
N VAL A 140 -20.87 -2.74 18.31
CA VAL A 140 -21.68 -1.81 19.12
C VAL A 140 -20.77 -0.81 19.83
N LEU A 141 -19.72 -1.28 20.52
CA LEU A 141 -18.78 -0.42 21.24
C LEU A 141 -18.09 0.58 20.31
N PHE A 142 -17.54 0.14 19.18
CA PHE A 142 -16.87 1.05 18.25
C PHE A 142 -17.83 2.02 17.58
N SER A 143 -19.08 1.61 17.31
CA SER A 143 -20.09 2.51 16.75
C SER A 143 -20.49 3.58 17.76
N PHE A 144 -20.62 3.19 19.03
CA PHE A 144 -20.80 4.12 20.13
C PHE A 144 -19.61 5.09 20.26
N LEU A 145 -18.37 4.61 20.21
CA LEU A 145 -17.18 5.46 20.27
C LEU A 145 -17.07 6.40 19.07
N LEU A 146 -17.43 5.94 17.86
CA LEU A 146 -17.50 6.80 16.68
C LEU A 146 -18.54 7.90 16.85
N SER A 147 -19.72 7.55 17.36
CA SER A 147 -20.74 8.55 17.61
C SER A 147 -20.36 9.50 18.73
N LEU A 148 -19.74 9.00 19.80
CA LEU A 148 -19.25 9.84 20.89
C LEU A 148 -18.21 10.83 20.38
N PHE A 149 -17.34 10.40 19.46
CA PHE A 149 -16.39 11.27 18.80
C PHE A 149 -17.09 12.39 18.01
N PHE A 150 -18.20 12.11 17.32
CA PHE A 150 -19.01 13.12 16.64
C PHE A 150 -19.62 14.12 17.63
N GLU A 151 -20.29 13.64 18.68
CA GLU A 151 -20.92 14.50 19.69
C GLU A 151 -19.88 15.37 20.41
N LEU A 152 -18.72 14.81 20.79
CA LEU A 152 -17.64 15.58 21.42
C LEU A 152 -17.03 16.62 20.48
N THR A 153 -16.96 16.31 19.17
CA THR A 153 -16.50 17.27 18.18
C THR A 153 -17.47 18.47 18.08
N GLN A 154 -18.78 18.21 18.13
CA GLN A 154 -19.79 19.26 18.10
C GLN A 154 -19.85 20.05 19.42
N LEU A 155 -19.85 19.36 20.55
CA LEU A 155 -19.87 19.94 21.89
C LEU A 155 -18.64 20.81 22.20
N SER A 156 -17.49 20.47 21.62
CA SER A 156 -16.29 21.31 21.73
C SER A 156 -16.28 22.49 20.76
N GLY A 157 -17.32 22.66 19.93
CA GLY A 157 -17.37 23.68 18.89
C GLY A 157 -16.37 23.44 17.76
N LEU A 158 -16.04 22.19 17.42
CA LEU A 158 -14.91 21.84 16.55
C LEU A 158 -13.56 22.16 17.24
N TYR A 159 -13.35 21.60 18.42
CA TYR A 159 -12.09 21.69 19.18
C TYR A 159 -11.67 23.12 19.53
N PHE A 160 -12.61 23.95 19.96
CA PHE A 160 -12.38 25.35 20.37
C PHE A 160 -11.85 26.27 19.25
N ILE A 161 -11.84 25.80 17.99
CA ILE A 161 -12.35 26.63 16.87
C ILE A 161 -13.79 27.01 17.28
N TYR A 162 -14.49 28.02 16.80
CA TYR A 162 -15.77 28.47 17.40
C TYR A 162 -15.82 28.78 18.93
N PRO A 163 -16.44 29.89 19.31
CA PRO A 163 -16.58 30.27 20.71
C PRO A 163 -17.60 29.43 21.48
N ARG A 164 -18.53 28.78 20.78
CA ARG A 164 -19.62 27.94 21.32
C ARG A 164 -19.93 26.78 20.36
N PRO A 165 -20.59 25.70 20.82
CA PRO A 165 -21.19 24.70 19.94
C PRO A 165 -22.17 25.35 18.98
N TYR A 166 -22.03 25.09 17.69
CA TYR A 166 -22.98 25.54 16.66
C TYR A 166 -24.00 24.46 16.29
N ARG A 167 -23.89 23.28 16.90
CA ARG A 167 -24.88 22.20 16.90
C ARG A 167 -25.07 21.72 18.33
N LEU A 168 -26.29 21.29 18.63
CA LEU A 168 -26.62 20.67 19.90
C LEU A 168 -26.02 19.26 19.92
N ALA A 169 -25.23 18.93 20.94
CA ALA A 169 -24.82 17.55 21.17
C ALA A 169 -25.97 16.79 21.83
N ASP A 170 -26.37 15.65 21.27
CA ASP A 170 -27.58 14.94 21.66
C ASP A 170 -27.29 13.46 21.98
N VAL A 171 -27.75 13.00 23.15
CA VAL A 171 -27.68 11.58 23.53
C VAL A 171 -28.50 10.71 22.58
N ASP A 172 -29.58 11.23 21.98
CA ASP A 172 -30.33 10.48 20.98
C ASP A 172 -29.51 10.24 19.71
N ASP A 173 -28.69 11.18 19.28
CA ASP A 173 -27.81 11.02 18.12
C ASP A 173 -26.76 9.94 18.40
N LEU A 174 -26.25 9.88 19.63
CA LEU A 174 -25.40 8.81 20.12
C LEU A 174 -26.05 7.43 19.98
N ILE A 175 -27.32 7.33 20.37
CA ILE A 175 -28.10 6.09 20.29
C ILE A 175 -28.38 5.71 18.83
N MET A 176 -28.83 6.66 18.00
CA MET A 176 -29.20 6.43 16.60
C MET A 176 -27.99 6.02 15.75
N ASN A 177 -26.85 6.70 15.91
CA ASN A 177 -25.61 6.32 15.25
C ASN A 177 -25.10 4.94 15.72
N THR A 178 -25.23 4.61 17.00
CA THR A 178 -24.88 3.27 17.51
C THR A 178 -25.81 2.20 16.93
N LEU A 179 -27.11 2.49 16.81
CA LEU A 179 -28.09 1.62 16.19
C LEU A 179 -27.76 1.38 14.71
N GLY A 180 -27.39 2.42 13.96
CA GLY A 180 -26.98 2.30 12.56
C GLY A 180 -25.78 1.37 12.38
N GLY A 181 -24.73 1.51 13.20
CA GLY A 181 -23.59 0.58 13.19
C GLY A 181 -23.99 -0.86 13.56
N THR A 182 -24.96 -1.02 14.46
CA THR A 182 -25.51 -2.33 14.84
C THR A 182 -26.30 -2.96 13.68
N ILE A 183 -27.16 -2.20 13.01
CA ILE A 183 -27.87 -2.63 11.80
C ILE A 183 -26.89 -3.00 10.70
N GLY A 184 -25.87 -2.16 10.48
CA GLY A 184 -24.77 -2.42 9.56
C GLY A 184 -24.09 -3.76 9.81
N PHE A 185 -23.81 -4.08 11.07
CA PHE A 185 -23.30 -5.40 11.45
C PHE A 185 -24.25 -6.53 11.04
N ILE A 186 -25.54 -6.41 11.35
CA ILE A 186 -26.56 -7.44 11.09
C ILE A 186 -26.68 -7.70 9.58
N ILE A 187 -26.75 -6.66 8.76
CA ILE A 187 -26.95 -6.77 7.31
C ILE A 187 -25.67 -7.06 6.53
N ALA A 188 -24.48 -6.92 7.14
CA ALA A 188 -23.21 -7.09 6.44
C ALA A 188 -23.11 -8.39 5.61
N PRO A 189 -23.50 -9.58 6.14
CA PRO A 189 -23.43 -10.82 5.36
C PRO A 189 -24.23 -10.78 4.06
N MET A 190 -25.39 -10.10 4.06
CA MET A 190 -26.22 -9.94 2.87
C MET A 190 -25.53 -9.04 1.83
N LEU A 191 -24.90 -7.96 2.28
CA LEU A 191 -24.22 -6.99 1.40
C LEU A 191 -22.88 -7.51 0.87
N THR A 192 -22.17 -8.32 1.64
CA THR A 192 -20.81 -8.76 1.32
C THR A 192 -20.73 -10.20 0.83
N PHE A 193 -21.85 -10.89 0.62
CA PHE A 193 -21.88 -12.28 0.17
C PHE A 193 -21.14 -12.51 -1.16
N LEU A 194 -21.16 -11.52 -2.05
CA LEU A 194 -20.48 -11.59 -3.36
C LEU A 194 -19.01 -11.13 -3.32
N PHE A 195 -18.52 -10.67 -2.18
CA PHE A 195 -17.17 -10.13 -2.06
C PHE A 195 -16.21 -11.13 -1.43
N PRO A 196 -14.93 -11.14 -1.84
CA PRO A 196 -13.92 -11.99 -1.23
C PRO A 196 -13.89 -11.85 0.28
N SER A 197 -13.90 -12.96 1.01
CA SER A 197 -13.82 -12.91 2.48
C SER A 197 -12.45 -12.40 2.93
N ARG A 198 -12.34 -11.89 4.16
CA ARG A 198 -11.03 -11.48 4.71
C ARG A 198 -10.03 -12.66 4.76
N ALA A 199 -10.52 -13.88 5.02
CA ALA A 199 -9.70 -15.08 4.99
C ALA A 199 -9.17 -15.38 3.57
N GLU A 200 -10.05 -15.39 2.55
CA GLU A 200 -9.64 -15.56 1.15
C GLU A 200 -8.66 -14.47 0.72
N MET A 201 -8.90 -13.21 1.11
CA MET A 201 -7.97 -12.13 0.83
C MET A 201 -6.60 -12.36 1.47
N ASP A 202 -6.56 -12.88 2.70
CA ASP A 202 -5.31 -13.17 3.41
C ASP A 202 -4.59 -14.36 2.73
N GLU A 203 -5.29 -15.43 2.40
CA GLU A 203 -4.78 -16.61 1.69
C GLU A 203 -4.20 -16.26 0.32
N VAL A 204 -4.96 -15.55 -0.53
CA VAL A 204 -4.48 -15.08 -1.84
C VAL A 204 -3.27 -14.15 -1.69
N SER A 205 -3.23 -13.36 -0.61
CA SER A 205 -2.10 -12.48 -0.34
C SER A 205 -0.85 -13.28 0.08
N TYR A 206 -1.00 -14.32 0.89
CA TYR A 206 0.08 -15.23 1.25
C TYR A 206 0.55 -16.06 0.04
N GLU A 207 -0.36 -16.61 -0.76
CA GLU A 207 -0.01 -17.36 -1.97
C GLU A 207 0.76 -16.49 -2.98
N LYS A 208 0.37 -15.22 -3.14
CA LYS A 208 1.13 -14.26 -3.97
C LYS A 208 2.41 -13.79 -3.29
N GLY A 209 2.43 -13.64 -1.96
CA GLY A 209 3.58 -13.19 -1.18
C GLY A 209 4.70 -14.22 -1.07
N THR A 210 4.38 -15.51 -1.12
CA THR A 210 5.35 -16.61 -1.23
C THR A 210 6.02 -16.65 -2.60
N ARG A 211 5.34 -16.15 -3.65
CA ARG A 211 5.90 -16.03 -4.99
C ARG A 211 6.76 -14.76 -5.11
N VAL A 212 7.98 -14.91 -5.60
CA VAL A 212 8.89 -13.79 -5.82
C VAL A 212 8.74 -13.26 -7.25
N SER A 213 8.01 -12.15 -7.42
CA SER A 213 7.84 -11.47 -8.70
C SER A 213 9.13 -10.81 -9.18
N LEU A 214 9.27 -10.61 -10.51
CA LEU A 214 10.42 -9.89 -11.07
C LEU A 214 10.50 -8.44 -10.56
N LEU A 215 9.36 -7.76 -10.35
CA LEU A 215 9.34 -6.41 -9.79
C LEU A 215 9.97 -6.38 -8.38
N ARG A 216 9.64 -7.34 -7.52
CA ARG A 216 10.22 -7.45 -6.17
C ARG A 216 11.73 -7.71 -6.22
N ARG A 217 12.20 -8.52 -7.18
CA ARG A 217 13.64 -8.72 -7.43
C ARG A 217 14.31 -7.44 -7.96
N PHE A 218 13.63 -6.69 -8.83
CA PHE A 218 14.12 -5.43 -9.36
C PHE A 218 14.24 -4.36 -8.27
N VAL A 219 13.27 -4.23 -7.37
CA VAL A 219 13.37 -3.33 -6.22
C VAL A 219 14.56 -3.70 -5.32
N ALA A 220 14.77 -4.99 -5.04
CA ALA A 220 15.96 -5.43 -4.30
C ALA A 220 17.26 -5.08 -5.02
N PHE A 221 17.30 -5.29 -6.34
CA PHE A 221 18.43 -4.94 -7.20
C PHE A 221 18.74 -3.44 -7.15
N VAL A 222 17.73 -2.57 -7.26
CA VAL A 222 17.90 -1.11 -7.18
C VAL A 222 18.46 -0.72 -5.82
N ILE A 223 17.91 -1.24 -4.73
CA ILE A 223 18.40 -0.94 -3.37
C ILE A 223 19.84 -1.43 -3.19
N ASP A 224 20.14 -2.67 -3.62
CA ASP A 224 21.48 -3.26 -3.51
C ASP A 224 22.51 -2.40 -4.28
N TRP A 225 22.19 -1.96 -5.50
CA TRP A 225 23.07 -1.10 -6.29
C TRP A 225 23.23 0.29 -5.69
N LEU A 226 22.16 0.91 -5.19
CA LEU A 226 22.23 2.21 -4.52
C LEU A 226 23.19 2.16 -3.31
N ILE A 227 23.18 1.06 -2.56
CA ILE A 227 24.13 0.84 -1.45
C ILE A 227 25.57 0.71 -1.96
N ILE A 228 25.79 -0.04 -3.05
CA ILE A 228 27.13 -0.18 -3.65
C ILE A 228 27.64 1.19 -4.13
N GLU A 229 26.82 1.95 -4.85
CA GLU A 229 27.17 3.28 -5.37
C GLU A 229 27.50 4.26 -4.24
N ILE A 230 26.68 4.31 -3.17
CA ILE A 230 26.97 5.13 -1.99
C ILE A 230 28.30 4.72 -1.35
N ALA A 231 28.55 3.41 -1.20
CA ALA A 231 29.78 2.91 -0.60
C ALA A 231 31.02 3.23 -1.46
N GLN A 232 30.91 3.10 -2.78
CA GLN A 232 31.98 3.45 -3.71
C GLN A 232 32.23 4.96 -3.73
N PHE A 233 31.19 5.78 -3.76
CA PHE A 233 31.30 7.24 -3.68
C PHE A 233 31.99 7.68 -2.38
N ALA A 234 31.57 7.12 -1.24
CA ALA A 234 32.19 7.41 0.06
C ALA A 234 33.66 6.98 0.11
N LEU A 235 34.00 5.82 -0.49
CA LEU A 235 35.38 5.35 -0.59
C LEU A 235 36.24 6.29 -1.46
N LEU A 236 35.75 6.68 -2.63
CA LEU A 236 36.45 7.58 -3.54
C LEU A 236 36.66 8.96 -2.91
N LEU A 237 35.63 9.52 -2.27
CA LEU A 237 35.73 10.81 -1.57
C LEU A 237 36.74 10.75 -0.42
N GLY A 238 36.71 9.68 0.39
CA GLY A 238 37.67 9.49 1.48
C GLY A 238 39.11 9.36 1.00
N LEU A 239 39.35 8.60 -0.08
CA LEU A 239 40.67 8.42 -0.67
C LEU A 239 41.16 9.66 -1.44
N GLY A 240 40.25 10.41 -2.06
CA GLY A 240 40.55 11.66 -2.77
C GLY A 240 41.04 12.77 -1.84
N ILE A 241 40.47 12.87 -0.63
CA ILE A 241 40.94 13.79 0.42
C ILE A 241 42.37 13.45 0.85
N LEU A 242 42.71 12.15 0.93
CA LEU A 242 44.02 11.69 1.42
C LEU A 242 45.09 11.68 0.32
N THR A 243 44.73 11.28 -0.90
CA THR A 243 45.66 10.96 -1.99
C THR A 243 45.02 11.14 -3.38
N PRO A 244 45.09 12.33 -3.99
CA PRO A 244 44.42 12.63 -5.28
C PRO A 244 44.86 11.72 -6.44
N LYS A 245 46.13 11.27 -6.44
CA LYS A 245 46.65 10.35 -7.48
C LYS A 245 45.98 8.96 -7.45
N ILE A 246 45.58 8.48 -6.26
CA ILE A 246 44.92 7.18 -6.11
C ILE A 246 43.47 7.26 -6.59
N GLU A 247 42.79 8.38 -6.32
CA GLU A 247 41.44 8.64 -6.84
C GLU A 247 41.42 8.56 -8.36
N THR A 248 42.32 9.26 -9.06
CA THR A 248 42.39 9.24 -10.53
C THR A 248 42.70 7.85 -11.08
N PHE A 249 43.55 7.07 -10.39
CA PHE A 249 43.87 5.70 -10.79
C PHE A 249 42.66 4.75 -10.64
N LEU A 250 41.92 4.86 -9.53
CA LEU A 250 40.73 4.04 -9.28
C LEU A 250 39.58 4.39 -10.23
N ASP A 251 39.43 5.67 -10.59
CA ASP A 251 38.44 6.11 -11.57
C ASP A 251 38.71 5.50 -12.96
N GLN A 252 39.98 5.51 -13.40
CA GLN A 252 40.41 4.83 -14.63
C GLN A 252 40.16 3.32 -14.61
N GLN A 253 40.19 2.70 -13.43
CA GLN A 253 39.95 1.26 -13.24
C GLN A 253 38.57 0.96 -12.62
N SER A 254 37.61 1.86 -12.81
CA SER A 254 36.25 1.74 -12.25
C SER A 254 35.60 0.39 -12.52
N TRP A 255 35.87 -0.23 -13.68
CA TRP A 255 35.37 -1.56 -14.02
C TRP A 255 35.88 -2.69 -13.10
N LEU A 256 37.15 -2.63 -12.68
CA LEU A 256 37.74 -3.57 -11.71
C LEU A 256 37.13 -3.34 -10.34
N LEU A 257 36.99 -2.08 -9.95
CA LEU A 257 36.37 -1.71 -8.68
C LEU A 257 34.93 -2.24 -8.59
N THR A 258 34.11 -2.02 -9.63
CA THR A 258 32.76 -2.60 -9.72
C THR A 258 32.78 -4.11 -9.63
N SER A 259 33.69 -4.79 -10.32
CA SER A 259 33.78 -6.25 -10.32
C SER A 259 34.14 -6.81 -8.93
N ILE A 260 35.08 -6.17 -8.24
CA ILE A 260 35.45 -6.50 -6.85
C ILE A 260 34.28 -6.25 -5.91
N SER A 261 33.59 -5.11 -6.04
CA SER A 261 32.40 -4.80 -5.25
C SER A 261 31.30 -5.84 -5.45
N VAL A 262 31.09 -6.33 -6.67
CA VAL A 262 30.12 -7.40 -6.95
C VAL A 262 30.51 -8.70 -6.25
N ILE A 263 31.79 -9.10 -6.29
CA ILE A 263 32.26 -10.32 -5.62
C ILE A 263 32.03 -10.22 -4.11
N ILE A 264 32.42 -9.11 -3.50
CA ILE A 264 32.23 -8.89 -2.06
C ILE A 264 30.73 -8.83 -1.73
N TYR A 265 29.97 -8.00 -2.43
CA TYR A 265 28.60 -7.68 -2.06
C TYR A 265 27.58 -8.77 -2.43
N PHE A 266 27.71 -9.39 -3.60
CA PHE A 266 26.74 -10.38 -4.08
C PHE A 266 27.19 -11.82 -3.84
N MET A 267 28.49 -12.10 -3.65
CA MET A 267 28.97 -13.46 -3.41
C MET A 267 29.34 -13.68 -1.94
N LEU A 268 30.20 -12.84 -1.36
CA LEU A 268 30.66 -13.02 0.01
C LEU A 268 29.56 -12.71 1.05
N ILE A 269 28.90 -11.55 0.95
CA ILE A 269 27.86 -11.17 1.93
C ILE A 269 26.71 -12.19 1.97
N PRO A 270 26.09 -12.62 0.85
CA PRO A 270 25.01 -13.59 0.88
C PRO A 270 25.49 -14.97 1.31
N TRP A 271 26.76 -15.32 1.08
CA TRP A 271 27.30 -16.57 1.61
C TRP A 271 27.32 -16.54 3.15
N LEU A 272 27.73 -15.41 3.76
CA LEU A 272 27.73 -15.23 5.22
C LEU A 272 26.32 -15.04 5.81
N LEU A 273 25.38 -14.49 5.03
CA LEU A 273 24.01 -14.16 5.46
C LEU A 273 22.95 -15.09 4.87
N ASN A 274 23.28 -16.37 4.60
CA ASN A 274 22.33 -17.40 4.15
C ASN A 274 21.45 -17.00 2.96
N GLY A 275 22.05 -16.35 1.97
CA GLY A 275 21.44 -15.94 0.71
C GLY A 275 20.81 -14.55 0.71
N GLN A 276 21.02 -13.74 1.75
CA GLN A 276 20.47 -12.38 1.85
C GLN A 276 21.51 -11.29 1.55
N THR A 277 21.07 -10.27 0.82
CA THR A 277 21.68 -8.94 0.76
C THR A 277 20.79 -7.94 1.49
N PRO A 278 21.27 -6.76 1.88
CA PRO A 278 20.45 -5.70 2.47
C PRO A 278 19.16 -5.42 1.67
N GLY A 279 19.24 -5.21 0.35
CA GLY A 279 18.05 -4.97 -0.49
C GLY A 279 17.10 -6.16 -0.53
N LYS A 280 17.62 -7.39 -0.59
CA LYS A 280 16.81 -8.61 -0.48
C LYS A 280 16.12 -8.73 0.89
N LYS A 281 16.78 -8.30 1.97
CA LYS A 281 16.20 -8.27 3.33
C LYS A 281 15.05 -7.27 3.42
N VAL A 282 15.19 -6.08 2.83
CA VAL A 282 14.11 -5.06 2.77
C VAL A 282 12.85 -5.63 2.13
N VAL A 283 13.00 -6.34 1.01
CA VAL A 283 11.85 -6.94 0.31
C VAL A 283 11.55 -8.37 0.77
N ARG A 284 12.14 -8.89 1.84
CA ARG A 284 11.90 -10.23 2.40
C ARG A 284 12.08 -11.39 1.41
N ILE A 285 13.18 -11.40 0.65
CA ILE A 285 13.55 -12.52 -0.21
C ILE A 285 14.94 -13.04 0.15
N ARG A 286 15.24 -14.28 -0.21
CA ARG A 286 16.58 -14.87 -0.07
C ARG A 286 16.90 -15.82 -1.22
N ILE A 287 18.18 -16.03 -1.45
CA ILE A 287 18.67 -17.04 -2.39
C ILE A 287 18.79 -18.37 -1.65
N THR A 288 18.28 -19.42 -2.29
CA THR A 288 18.42 -20.81 -1.84
C THR A 288 18.86 -21.66 -3.02
N THR A 289 19.20 -22.90 -2.72
CA THR A 289 19.48 -23.92 -3.71
C THR A 289 18.15 -24.52 -4.22
N SER A 290 18.18 -25.09 -5.43
CA SER A 290 17.01 -25.81 -5.97
C SER A 290 16.88 -27.24 -5.44
N ASP A 291 17.98 -27.77 -4.89
CA ASP A 291 18.11 -29.17 -4.48
C ASP A 291 18.19 -29.31 -2.94
N ASP A 292 17.69 -28.31 -2.18
CA ASP A 292 17.69 -28.23 -0.70
C ASP A 292 19.04 -28.37 0.04
N THR A 293 20.16 -28.39 -0.70
CA THR A 293 21.51 -28.39 -0.12
C THR A 293 21.87 -27.00 0.46
N PRO A 294 22.83 -26.89 1.39
CA PRO A 294 23.30 -25.58 1.85
C PRO A 294 23.84 -24.71 0.70
N LEU A 295 23.68 -23.38 0.84
CA LEU A 295 24.11 -22.42 -0.17
C LEU A 295 25.64 -22.28 -0.13
N SER A 296 26.33 -22.84 -1.13
CA SER A 296 27.78 -22.74 -1.25
C SER A 296 28.23 -21.48 -2.00
N PHE A 297 29.44 -21.00 -1.67
CA PHE A 297 30.06 -19.88 -2.37
C PHE A 297 30.19 -20.13 -3.88
N GLY A 298 30.53 -21.36 -4.29
CA GLY A 298 30.65 -21.73 -5.71
C GLY A 298 29.35 -21.56 -6.50
N ARG A 299 28.18 -21.81 -5.89
CA ARG A 299 26.88 -21.58 -6.54
C ARG A 299 26.56 -20.09 -6.67
N LEU A 300 26.94 -19.28 -5.67
CA LEU A 300 26.82 -17.83 -5.75
C LEU A 300 27.76 -17.24 -6.80
N PHE A 301 29.00 -17.76 -6.88
CA PHE A 301 29.97 -17.40 -7.91
C PHE A 301 29.44 -17.75 -9.31
N ALA A 302 28.88 -18.95 -9.53
CA ALA A 302 28.26 -19.30 -10.81
C ALA A 302 27.07 -18.36 -11.14
N ARG A 303 26.18 -18.13 -10.18
CA ARG A 303 24.99 -17.28 -10.34
C ARG A 303 25.35 -15.84 -10.73
N TYR A 304 26.19 -15.21 -9.91
CA TYR A 304 26.55 -13.80 -10.09
C TYR A 304 27.71 -13.58 -11.06
N GLY A 305 28.54 -14.60 -11.29
CA GLY A 305 29.53 -14.60 -12.36
C GLY A 305 28.87 -14.55 -13.72
N ILE A 306 27.84 -15.37 -13.97
CA ILE A 306 27.05 -15.28 -15.21
C ILE A 306 26.35 -13.92 -15.31
N LEU A 307 25.70 -13.46 -14.23
CA LEU A 307 24.92 -12.22 -14.28
C LEU A 307 25.78 -10.96 -14.46
N TYR A 308 26.84 -10.81 -13.67
CA TYR A 308 27.60 -9.56 -13.61
C TYR A 308 28.95 -9.65 -14.33
N LEU A 309 29.69 -10.75 -14.15
CA LEU A 309 31.02 -10.85 -14.78
C LEU A 309 30.91 -11.14 -16.28
N LEU A 310 29.95 -11.96 -16.71
CA LEU A 310 29.66 -12.21 -18.12
C LEU A 310 28.70 -11.16 -18.68
N PHE A 311 27.40 -11.20 -18.34
CA PHE A 311 26.41 -10.31 -18.96
C PHE A 311 26.61 -8.83 -18.62
N GLY A 312 27.03 -8.51 -17.40
CA GLY A 312 27.34 -7.12 -17.00
C GLY A 312 28.52 -6.50 -17.76
N ASN A 313 29.52 -7.30 -18.16
CA ASN A 313 30.64 -6.83 -19.00
C ASN A 313 30.41 -7.03 -20.50
N LEU A 314 29.36 -7.75 -20.91
CA LEU A 314 29.12 -8.09 -22.30
C LEU A 314 28.94 -6.84 -23.18
N LEU A 315 28.25 -5.81 -22.68
CA LEU A 315 28.11 -4.53 -23.38
C LEU A 315 29.47 -3.82 -23.59
N ARG A 316 30.36 -3.87 -22.60
CA ARG A 316 31.72 -3.31 -22.74
C ARG A 316 32.55 -4.10 -23.76
N PHE A 317 32.42 -5.43 -23.74
CA PHE A 317 33.08 -6.29 -24.70
C PHE A 317 32.57 -6.02 -26.14
N ILE A 318 31.27 -5.83 -26.32
CA ILE A 318 30.67 -5.41 -27.60
C ILE A 318 31.24 -4.07 -28.07
N ASN A 319 31.35 -3.07 -27.19
CA ASN A 319 31.96 -1.77 -27.52
C ASN A 319 33.43 -1.91 -27.91
N PHE A 320 34.19 -2.75 -27.21
CA PHE A 320 35.58 -3.07 -27.55
C PHE A 320 35.68 -3.72 -28.93
N LEU A 321 34.80 -4.68 -29.25
CA LEU A 321 34.78 -5.31 -30.58
C LEU A 321 34.42 -4.32 -31.70
N GLY A 322 33.62 -3.30 -31.38
CA GLY A 322 33.25 -2.23 -32.31
C GLY A 322 34.45 -1.47 -32.88
N SER A 323 35.54 -1.28 -32.11
CA SER A 323 36.75 -0.65 -32.63
C SER A 323 37.46 -1.51 -33.67
N GLY A 324 37.47 -2.84 -33.47
CA GLY A 324 38.05 -3.81 -34.41
C GLY A 324 37.29 -3.93 -35.74
N LEU A 325 36.02 -3.48 -35.80
CA LEU A 325 35.26 -3.42 -37.06
C LEU A 325 35.81 -2.36 -38.03
N ASN A 326 36.54 -1.36 -37.52
CA ASN A 326 37.19 -0.33 -38.32
C ASN A 326 38.67 -0.62 -38.60
N ASP A 327 39.17 -1.79 -38.20
CA ASP A 327 40.57 -2.14 -38.37
C ASP A 327 40.94 -2.30 -39.86
N PRO A 328 42.10 -1.80 -40.32
CA PRO A 328 42.52 -1.94 -41.71
C PRO A 328 42.77 -3.40 -42.12
N ALA A 329 43.14 -4.28 -41.19
CA ALA A 329 43.35 -5.70 -41.47
C ALA A 329 42.01 -6.45 -41.61
N GLN A 330 41.78 -7.03 -42.78
CA GLN A 330 40.54 -7.76 -43.09
C GLN A 330 40.25 -8.91 -42.11
N LEU A 331 41.29 -9.65 -41.68
CA LEU A 331 41.16 -10.75 -40.74
C LEU A 331 40.65 -10.26 -39.38
N VAL A 332 41.21 -9.17 -38.85
CA VAL A 332 40.79 -8.58 -37.57
C VAL A 332 39.32 -8.16 -37.65
N ARG A 333 38.94 -7.48 -38.73
CA ARG A 333 37.55 -7.06 -38.97
C ARG A 333 36.57 -8.23 -39.00
N MET A 334 36.91 -9.31 -39.70
CA MET A 334 36.08 -10.51 -39.78
C MET A 334 35.92 -11.19 -38.42
N VAL A 335 37.00 -11.33 -37.66
CA VAL A 335 36.97 -11.90 -36.31
C VAL A 335 36.14 -11.03 -35.37
N SER A 336 36.35 -9.71 -35.39
CA SER A 336 35.57 -8.75 -34.59
C SER A 336 34.09 -8.80 -34.91
N LEU A 337 33.71 -8.94 -36.19
CA LEU A 337 32.31 -9.06 -36.60
C LEU A 337 31.67 -10.35 -36.07
N ILE A 338 32.35 -11.49 -36.18
CA ILE A 338 31.85 -12.78 -35.69
C ILE A 338 31.64 -12.72 -34.17
N LEU A 339 32.63 -12.22 -33.43
CA LEU A 339 32.54 -12.07 -31.98
C LEU A 339 31.47 -11.07 -31.57
N PHE A 340 31.30 -9.98 -32.33
CA PHE A 340 30.29 -8.96 -32.07
C PHE A 340 28.89 -9.54 -32.22
N LEU A 341 28.63 -10.24 -33.33
CA LEU A 341 27.34 -10.89 -33.58
C LEU A 341 27.05 -11.97 -32.53
N GLY A 342 28.05 -12.75 -32.13
CA GLY A 342 27.93 -13.73 -31.06
C GLY A 342 27.59 -13.10 -29.71
N ALA A 343 28.30 -12.04 -29.31
CA ALA A 343 28.05 -11.32 -28.08
C ALA A 343 26.68 -10.62 -28.07
N ALA A 344 26.29 -9.98 -29.18
CA ALA A 344 24.98 -9.38 -29.35
C ALA A 344 23.86 -10.43 -29.29
N GLY A 345 24.04 -11.59 -29.93
CA GLY A 345 23.10 -12.72 -29.87
C GLY A 345 22.92 -13.24 -28.45
N LEU A 346 24.01 -13.41 -27.68
CA LEU A 346 23.94 -13.79 -26.27
C LEU A 346 23.16 -12.77 -25.43
N LEU A 347 23.39 -11.47 -25.66
CA LEU A 347 22.68 -10.39 -24.98
C LEU A 347 21.17 -10.44 -25.29
N LEU A 348 20.80 -10.64 -26.56
CA LEU A 348 19.40 -10.77 -26.99
C LEU A 348 18.72 -11.97 -26.34
N LEU A 349 19.38 -13.13 -26.26
CA LEU A 349 18.85 -14.30 -25.57
C LEU A 349 18.61 -14.04 -24.08
N PHE A 350 19.52 -13.31 -23.43
CA PHE A 350 19.38 -12.93 -22.03
C PHE A 350 18.18 -12.01 -21.80
N PHE A 351 18.02 -10.95 -22.59
CA PHE A 351 16.86 -10.07 -22.50
C PHE A 351 15.56 -10.79 -22.87
N GLY A 352 15.58 -11.66 -23.87
CA GLY A 352 14.47 -12.53 -24.23
C GLY A 352 14.03 -13.42 -23.06
N ASN A 353 14.99 -13.99 -22.32
CA ASN A 353 14.67 -14.77 -21.11
C ASN A 353 14.03 -13.92 -20.02
N ILE A 354 14.44 -12.66 -19.82
CA ILE A 354 13.79 -11.75 -18.86
C ILE A 354 12.34 -11.48 -19.28
N VAL A 355 12.09 -11.21 -20.56
CA VAL A 355 10.74 -10.99 -21.09
C VAL A 355 9.87 -12.22 -20.91
N VAL A 356 10.37 -13.40 -21.27
CA VAL A 356 9.63 -14.66 -21.07
C VAL A 356 9.37 -14.90 -19.58
N ALA A 357 10.36 -14.67 -18.71
CA ALA A 357 10.21 -14.83 -17.26
C ALA A 357 9.17 -13.87 -16.66
N PHE A 358 8.95 -12.69 -17.25
CA PHE A 358 7.94 -11.74 -16.79
C PHE A 358 6.52 -12.31 -16.86
N PHE A 359 6.23 -13.15 -17.87
CA PHE A 359 4.94 -13.80 -18.04
C PHE A 359 4.81 -15.13 -17.29
N GLN A 360 5.89 -15.64 -16.70
CA GLN A 360 5.88 -16.90 -15.97
C GLN A 360 5.39 -16.73 -14.52
N LYS A 361 4.55 -17.66 -14.05
CA LYS A 361 4.11 -17.70 -12.63
C LYS A 361 5.26 -17.84 -11.63
N ARG A 362 6.36 -18.49 -12.04
CA ARG A 362 7.59 -18.66 -11.27
C ARG A 362 8.79 -18.28 -12.16
N PRO A 363 9.19 -16.99 -12.19
CA PRO A 363 10.27 -16.55 -13.05
C PRO A 363 11.58 -17.26 -12.70
N ARG A 364 12.16 -17.96 -13.67
CA ARG A 364 13.50 -18.54 -13.60
C ARG A 364 14.38 -17.95 -14.68
N LEU A 365 15.45 -17.28 -14.26
CA LEU A 365 16.40 -16.65 -15.18
C LEU A 365 17.56 -17.60 -15.52
N VAL A 366 18.21 -17.42 -16.68
CA VAL A 366 19.28 -18.31 -17.19
C VAL A 366 20.35 -18.59 -16.14
N TYR A 367 20.82 -17.55 -15.45
CA TYR A 367 21.86 -17.67 -14.43
C TYR A 367 21.39 -18.45 -13.18
N GLU A 368 20.09 -18.50 -12.90
CA GLU A 368 19.52 -19.29 -11.80
C GLU A 368 19.53 -20.77 -12.14
N ILE A 369 19.14 -21.10 -13.38
CA ILE A 369 19.13 -22.46 -13.91
C ILE A 369 20.56 -23.01 -13.93
N ALA A 370 21.51 -22.25 -14.50
CA ALA A 370 22.91 -22.66 -14.61
C ALA A 370 23.59 -22.87 -13.24
N SER A 371 23.21 -22.09 -12.23
CA SER A 371 23.77 -22.19 -10.87
C SER A 371 22.99 -23.12 -9.93
N LYS A 372 21.88 -23.71 -10.40
CA LYS A 372 20.93 -24.48 -9.57
C LYS A 372 20.48 -23.70 -8.33
N THR A 373 20.28 -22.39 -8.45
CA THR A 373 19.81 -21.51 -7.38
C THR A 373 18.42 -20.98 -7.68
N GLN A 374 17.69 -20.57 -6.64
CA GLN A 374 16.39 -19.96 -6.78
C GLN A 374 16.17 -18.87 -5.72
N THR A 375 15.34 -17.88 -6.06
CA THR A 375 14.97 -16.81 -5.13
C THR A 375 13.62 -17.15 -4.49
N VAL A 376 13.60 -17.27 -3.16
CA VAL A 376 12.40 -17.62 -2.39
C VAL A 376 12.00 -16.47 -1.46
N SER A 377 10.72 -16.39 -1.13
CA SER A 377 10.20 -15.44 -0.14
C SER A 377 10.56 -15.89 1.28
N THR A 378 10.85 -14.93 2.15
CA THR A 378 11.08 -15.18 3.59
C THR A 378 9.93 -14.70 4.45
N ILE A 379 8.75 -14.51 3.85
CA ILE A 379 7.53 -14.18 4.59
C ILE A 379 7.13 -15.44 5.36
N PRO A 380 6.93 -15.36 6.69
CA PRO A 380 6.48 -16.50 7.46
C PRO A 380 5.12 -16.95 6.92
N VAL A 381 5.01 -18.24 6.62
CA VAL A 381 3.73 -18.89 6.36
C VAL A 381 3.18 -19.20 7.76
N GLU A 382 2.12 -18.51 8.18
CA GLU A 382 1.39 -18.90 9.40
C GLU A 382 0.76 -20.27 9.12
N GLU A 383 1.21 -21.32 9.82
CA GLU A 383 0.70 -22.69 9.71
C GLU A 383 -0.73 -22.85 10.29
N ASP A 384 -1.27 -21.82 10.94
CA ASP A 384 -2.58 -21.81 11.61
C ASP A 384 -3.81 -21.79 10.68
N HIS A 385 -3.64 -22.06 9.39
CA HIS A 385 -4.76 -22.10 8.41
C HIS A 385 -5.09 -23.50 7.90
N LEU A 386 -4.47 -24.55 8.45
CA LEU A 386 -4.74 -25.96 8.11
C LEU A 386 -5.35 -26.77 9.28
N ALA A 387 -5.76 -26.14 10.38
CA ALA A 387 -6.42 -26.79 11.51
C ALA A 387 -7.89 -26.35 11.66
#